data_AF-A0A9P7CCH4-F1
#
_entry.id   AF-A0A9P7CCH4-F1
#
_cell.length_a   1.000
_cell.length_b   1.000
_cell.length_c   1.000
_cell.angle_alpha   90.00
_cell.angle_beta   90.00
_cell.angle_gamma   90.00
#
_symmetry.space_group_name_H-M   'P 1'
#
loop_
_entity.id
_entity.type
_entity.pdbx_description
1 polymer ?
#
loop_
_entity_poly.entity_id
_entity_poly.type
_entity_poly.pdbx_seq_one_letter_code
_entity_poly.pdbx_strand_id
1 'polypeptide(L)'
;MMRAPTPMGSPGRDPAQLQRARDMVLPALCQAFGAALARFDDALFDRAGNAGSSQLLFLDAMRELRRRREDIAAAFAGHLQRAWEALASGEPLSAETTLSGPAEDGLSLLAEHVLESRLAVRNFATVLLRDFKPVLARLDRRLGRLIGGSELDADHNPISPEHLGVAIHEAFAGCELAPEVHLVLIKLCERDLRAPVGRIYEKLDEQLAAAGVMSQMGAPRRPPSAAPDPRMASALDDLVEQRQGAGFDADFSEDEQAAPAWAQRFAARWSERRGHMQQHLPGEDSGTGEAYAGQQGMLLEALHELLQQTRHVREDATSAAQVAIGQQRPLSQREMIDRRGW
;
A
#
# COMPACT_ATOMS: atom_id res chain seq x y z
N MET A 1 42.63 -38.29 -14.01
CA MET A 1 41.45 -37.55 -14.52
C MET A 1 41.18 -36.40 -13.55
N MET A 2 41.62 -35.20 -13.90
CA MET A 2 41.40 -33.99 -13.11
C MET A 2 39.96 -33.50 -13.31
N ARG A 3 39.22 -33.35 -12.22
CA ARG A 3 37.89 -32.70 -12.20
C ARG A 3 38.08 -31.22 -12.53
N ALA A 4 37.47 -30.76 -13.62
CA ALA A 4 37.35 -29.35 -13.92
C ALA A 4 36.47 -28.64 -12.87
N PRO A 5 36.77 -27.38 -12.51
CA PRO A 5 35.94 -26.62 -11.58
C PRO A 5 34.62 -26.20 -12.24
N THR A 6 33.56 -26.19 -11.44
CA THR A 6 32.19 -25.76 -11.73
C THR A 6 32.11 -24.36 -12.38
N PRO A 7 31.09 -24.09 -13.22
CA PRO A 7 30.98 -22.84 -13.94
C PRO A 7 30.74 -21.67 -12.99
N MET A 8 31.46 -20.58 -13.23
CA MET A 8 31.34 -19.30 -12.54
C MET A 8 29.88 -18.83 -12.59
N GLY A 9 29.30 -18.53 -11.42
CA GLY A 9 27.99 -17.89 -11.33
C GLY A 9 27.95 -16.60 -12.14
N SER A 10 26.81 -16.31 -12.77
CA SER A 10 26.60 -15.09 -13.55
C SER A 10 27.06 -13.86 -12.77
N PRO A 11 27.81 -12.93 -13.40
CA PRO A 11 28.32 -11.75 -12.72
C PRO A 11 27.15 -10.95 -12.12
N GLY A 12 27.03 -10.95 -10.79
CA GLY A 12 25.97 -10.25 -10.06
C GLY A 12 25.19 -11.10 -9.07
N ARG A 13 24.95 -12.40 -9.36
CA ARG A 13 24.14 -13.26 -8.49
C ARG A 13 24.94 -13.70 -7.25
N ASP A 14 24.39 -13.44 -6.07
CA ASP A 14 24.97 -13.84 -4.78
C ASP A 14 23.89 -14.51 -3.91
N PRO A 15 23.71 -15.83 -4.07
CA PRO A 15 22.67 -16.57 -3.33
C PRO A 15 22.97 -16.66 -1.84
N ALA A 16 24.24 -16.60 -1.42
CA ALA A 16 24.61 -16.66 -0.01
C ALA A 16 24.25 -15.36 0.72
N GLN A 17 24.40 -14.21 0.06
CA GLN A 17 23.96 -12.94 0.60
C GLN A 17 22.43 -12.80 0.56
N LEU A 18 21.76 -13.29 -0.48
CA LEU A 18 20.30 -13.35 -0.54
C LEU A 18 19.73 -14.22 0.60
N GLN A 19 20.35 -15.37 0.86
CA GLN A 19 19.99 -16.24 1.97
C GLN A 19 20.15 -15.55 3.32
N ARG A 20 21.26 -14.84 3.54
CA ARG A 20 21.48 -14.06 4.78
C ARG A 20 20.45 -12.95 4.97
N ALA A 21 20.05 -12.26 3.90
CA ALA A 21 18.98 -11.27 3.93
C ALA A 21 17.65 -11.91 4.36
N ARG A 22 17.32 -13.08 3.81
CA ARG A 22 16.12 -13.87 4.18
C ARG A 22 16.09 -14.19 5.67
N ASP A 23 17.19 -14.78 6.15
CA ASP A 23 17.30 -15.29 7.51
C ASP A 23 17.30 -14.16 8.56
N MET A 24 17.56 -12.92 8.14
CA MET A 24 17.36 -11.75 8.98
C MET A 24 15.92 -11.22 8.92
N VAL A 25 15.36 -11.07 7.72
CA VAL A 25 14.12 -10.30 7.52
C VAL A 25 12.86 -11.11 7.86
N LEU A 26 12.80 -12.40 7.47
CA LEU A 26 11.59 -13.21 7.67
C LEU A 26 11.28 -13.42 9.16
N PRO A 27 12.24 -13.81 10.03
CA PRO A 27 11.95 -13.95 11.45
C PRO A 27 11.52 -12.62 12.10
N ALA A 28 12.11 -11.50 11.66
CA ALA A 28 11.78 -10.17 12.20
C ALA A 28 10.35 -9.74 11.81
N LEU A 29 9.93 -9.99 10.57
CA LEU A 29 8.56 -9.74 10.10
C LEU A 29 7.55 -10.64 10.84
N CYS A 30 7.86 -11.93 10.99
CA CYS A 30 7.01 -12.86 11.74
C CYS A 30 6.88 -12.47 13.20
N GLN A 31 7.96 -12.03 13.84
CA GLN A 31 7.94 -11.53 15.22
C GLN A 31 7.08 -10.25 15.33
N ALA A 32 7.22 -9.30 14.39
CA ALA A 32 6.42 -8.09 14.37
C ALA A 32 4.93 -8.39 14.21
N PHE A 33 4.58 -9.33 13.32
CA PHE A 33 3.21 -9.79 13.13
C PHE A 33 2.66 -10.52 14.36
N GLY A 34 3.42 -11.44 14.96
CA GLY A 34 3.03 -12.13 16.18
C GLY A 34 2.81 -11.17 17.37
N ALA A 35 3.61 -10.10 17.46
CA ALA A 35 3.42 -9.03 18.45
C ALA A 35 2.17 -8.18 18.16
N ALA A 36 1.85 -7.93 16.89
CA ALA A 36 0.59 -7.27 16.51
C ALA A 36 -0.62 -8.13 16.88
N LEU A 37 -0.61 -9.43 16.54
CA LEU A 37 -1.67 -10.38 16.90
C LEU A 37 -1.93 -10.42 18.42
N ALA A 38 -0.88 -10.35 19.24
CA ALA A 38 -1.02 -10.34 20.69
C ALA A 38 -1.81 -9.12 21.22
N ARG A 39 -1.84 -8.01 20.48
CA ARG A 39 -2.59 -6.80 20.84
C ARG A 39 -4.02 -6.78 20.29
N PHE A 40 -4.40 -7.75 19.46
CA PHE A 40 -5.72 -7.76 18.85
C PHE A 40 -6.81 -8.07 19.86
N ASP A 41 -6.51 -8.89 20.87
CA ASP A 41 -7.47 -9.19 21.94
C ASP A 41 -7.95 -7.92 22.65
N ASP A 42 -7.03 -7.07 23.10
CA ASP A 42 -7.38 -5.82 23.79
C ASP A 42 -8.15 -4.88 22.83
N ALA A 43 -7.67 -4.75 21.59
CA ALA A 43 -8.30 -3.88 20.60
C ALA A 43 -9.72 -4.32 20.21
N LEU A 44 -9.95 -5.64 20.10
CA LEU A 44 -11.27 -6.20 19.80
C LEU A 44 -12.19 -6.12 21.02
N PHE A 45 -11.66 -6.31 22.24
CA PHE A 45 -12.42 -6.15 23.47
C PHE A 45 -12.92 -4.71 23.65
N ASP A 46 -12.03 -3.73 23.50
CA ASP A 46 -12.38 -2.31 23.55
C ASP A 46 -13.43 -1.95 22.49
N ARG A 47 -13.32 -2.55 21.31
CA ARG A 47 -14.29 -2.34 20.23
C ARG A 47 -15.63 -3.01 20.52
N ALA A 48 -15.62 -4.22 21.09
CA ALA A 48 -16.83 -4.94 21.50
C ALA A 48 -17.64 -4.12 22.53
N GLY A 49 -16.96 -3.49 23.50
CA GLY A 49 -17.60 -2.63 24.50
C GLY A 49 -18.39 -1.45 23.91
N ASN A 50 -18.04 -1.02 22.70
CA ASN A 50 -18.67 0.11 22.00
C ASN A 50 -19.49 -0.30 20.76
N ALA A 51 -19.64 -1.61 20.50
CA ALA A 51 -20.18 -2.13 19.25
C ALA A 51 -21.71 -2.34 19.24
N GLY A 52 -22.40 -2.15 20.37
CA GLY A 52 -23.85 -2.34 20.46
C GLY A 52 -24.27 -3.76 20.03
N SER A 53 -25.15 -3.86 19.03
CA SER A 53 -25.62 -5.16 18.50
C SER A 53 -24.51 -6.03 17.90
N SER A 54 -23.40 -5.44 17.47
CA SER A 54 -22.25 -6.18 16.91
C SER A 54 -21.27 -6.68 17.96
N GLN A 55 -21.53 -6.48 19.27
CA GLN A 55 -20.64 -6.89 20.35
C GLN A 55 -20.21 -8.36 20.27
N LEU A 56 -21.16 -9.26 20.03
CA LEU A 56 -20.88 -10.70 19.96
C LEU A 56 -19.92 -11.06 18.83
N LEU A 57 -19.99 -10.37 17.68
CA LEU A 57 -19.09 -10.63 16.54
C LEU A 57 -17.62 -10.41 16.91
N PHE A 58 -17.32 -9.36 17.67
CA PHE A 58 -15.97 -9.06 18.12
C PHE A 58 -15.47 -10.06 19.18
N LEU A 59 -16.34 -10.48 20.10
CA LEU A 59 -16.01 -11.47 21.13
C LEU A 59 -15.77 -12.87 20.52
N ASP A 60 -16.57 -13.27 19.54
CA ASP A 60 -16.38 -14.53 18.82
C ASP A 60 -15.10 -14.49 17.98
N ALA A 61 -14.81 -13.36 17.34
CA ALA A 61 -13.55 -13.18 16.62
C ALA A 61 -12.33 -13.31 17.55
N MET A 62 -12.37 -12.75 18.77
CA MET A 62 -11.27 -12.95 19.74
C MET A 62 -11.04 -14.43 20.03
N ARG A 63 -12.12 -15.20 20.25
CA ARG A 63 -12.03 -16.64 20.51
C ARG A 63 -11.44 -17.38 19.31
N GLU A 64 -11.87 -17.03 18.10
CA GLU A 64 -11.38 -17.64 16.86
C GLU A 64 -9.90 -17.34 16.64
N LEU A 65 -9.47 -16.08 16.80
CA LEU A 65 -8.06 -15.69 16.67
C LEU A 65 -7.16 -16.39 17.67
N ARG A 66 -7.62 -16.55 18.92
CA ARG A 66 -6.88 -17.32 19.95
C ARG A 66 -6.75 -18.78 19.55
N ARG A 67 -7.83 -19.40 19.06
CA ARG A 67 -7.86 -20.79 18.64
C ARG A 67 -6.94 -21.05 17.44
N ARG A 68 -6.88 -20.12 16.49
CA ARG A 68 -6.15 -20.24 15.21
C ARG A 68 -4.79 -19.54 15.22
N ARG A 69 -4.31 -19.07 16.38
CA ARG A 69 -3.12 -18.21 16.46
C ARG A 69 -1.89 -18.79 15.75
N GLU A 70 -1.64 -20.09 15.93
CA GLU A 70 -0.50 -20.76 15.30
C GLU A 70 -0.68 -20.89 13.78
N ASP A 71 -1.89 -21.26 13.32
CA ASP A 71 -2.23 -21.32 11.89
C ASP A 71 -2.07 -19.96 11.20
N ILE A 72 -2.56 -18.89 11.85
CA ILE A 72 -2.46 -17.51 11.35
C ILE A 72 -0.99 -17.11 11.18
N ALA A 73 -0.17 -17.36 12.20
CA ALA A 73 1.26 -17.07 12.15
C ALA A 73 1.98 -17.90 11.08
N ALA A 74 1.64 -19.18 10.95
CA ALA A 74 2.21 -20.08 9.96
C ALA A 74 1.84 -19.68 8.53
N ALA A 75 0.59 -19.29 8.28
CA ALA A 75 0.13 -18.82 6.97
C ALA A 75 0.83 -17.52 6.55
N PHE A 76 0.96 -16.55 7.47
CA PHE A 76 1.72 -15.32 7.23
C PHE A 76 3.18 -15.63 6.83
N ALA A 77 3.86 -16.47 7.61
CA ALA A 77 5.24 -16.87 7.34
C ALA A 77 5.36 -17.66 6.03
N GLY A 78 4.41 -18.55 5.77
CA GLY A 78 4.38 -19.41 4.60
C GLY A 78 4.29 -18.63 3.28
N HIS A 79 3.51 -17.54 3.22
CA HIS A 79 3.49 -16.68 2.05
C HIS A 79 4.86 -16.07 1.77
N LEU A 80 5.47 -15.42 2.77
CA LEU A 80 6.75 -14.73 2.60
C LEU A 80 7.89 -15.70 2.26
N GLN A 81 7.86 -16.90 2.83
CA GLN A 81 8.81 -17.95 2.49
C GLN A 81 8.66 -18.37 1.02
N ARG A 82 7.44 -18.62 0.53
CA ARG A 82 7.18 -18.95 -0.88
C ARG A 82 7.64 -17.84 -1.82
N ALA A 83 7.32 -16.58 -1.52
CA ALA A 83 7.75 -15.44 -2.31
C ALA A 83 9.28 -15.35 -2.41
N TRP A 84 9.98 -15.59 -1.30
CA TRP A 84 11.44 -15.57 -1.29
C TRP A 84 12.07 -16.75 -2.03
N GLU A 85 11.50 -17.95 -1.89
CA GLU A 85 11.95 -19.14 -2.63
C GLU A 85 11.78 -18.95 -4.13
N ALA A 86 10.64 -18.40 -4.56
CA ALA A 86 10.33 -18.05 -5.94
C ALA A 86 11.34 -17.01 -6.51
N LEU A 87 11.64 -15.97 -5.75
CA LEU A 87 12.70 -15.01 -6.09
C LEU A 87 14.06 -15.71 -6.23
N ALA A 88 14.42 -16.57 -5.27
CA ALA A 88 15.71 -17.26 -5.27
C ALA A 88 15.85 -18.27 -6.41
N SER A 89 14.76 -18.87 -6.90
CA SER A 89 14.76 -19.74 -8.08
C SER A 89 14.81 -18.97 -9.41
N GLY A 90 14.57 -17.66 -9.39
CA GLY A 90 14.55 -16.81 -10.59
C GLY A 90 13.17 -16.66 -11.24
N GLU A 91 12.12 -17.09 -10.55
CA GLU A 91 10.72 -17.01 -10.97
C GLU A 91 9.94 -16.28 -9.89
N PRO A 92 10.18 -14.97 -9.68
CA PRO A 92 9.58 -14.23 -8.57
C PRO A 92 8.05 -14.27 -8.65
N LEU A 93 7.42 -14.46 -7.49
CA LEU A 93 5.97 -14.51 -7.39
C LEU A 93 5.39 -13.10 -7.57
N SER A 94 4.32 -12.95 -8.35
CA SER A 94 3.53 -11.72 -8.42
C SER A 94 2.56 -11.64 -7.24
N ALA A 95 2.68 -10.59 -6.43
CA ALA A 95 1.76 -10.34 -5.31
C ALA A 95 0.32 -10.12 -5.79
N GLU A 96 0.12 -9.33 -6.84
CA GLU A 96 -1.20 -9.03 -7.41
C GLU A 96 -1.89 -10.29 -7.97
N THR A 97 -1.13 -11.13 -8.69
CA THR A 97 -1.64 -12.41 -9.20
C THR A 97 -2.02 -13.34 -8.04
N THR A 98 -1.17 -13.42 -7.02
CA THR A 98 -1.42 -14.27 -5.84
C THR A 98 -2.66 -13.80 -5.08
N LEU A 99 -2.80 -12.48 -4.87
CA LEU A 99 -3.95 -11.88 -4.19
C LEU A 99 -5.25 -12.07 -4.97
N SER A 100 -5.19 -11.98 -6.30
CA SER A 100 -6.34 -12.17 -7.18
C SER A 100 -6.82 -13.63 -7.20
N GLY A 101 -5.94 -14.58 -6.85
CA GLY A 101 -6.22 -16.01 -6.88
C GLY A 101 -6.23 -16.56 -8.31
N PRO A 102 -6.49 -17.87 -8.47
CA PRO A 102 -6.61 -18.47 -9.79
C PRO A 102 -7.73 -17.78 -10.59
N ALA A 103 -7.43 -17.42 -11.83
CA ALA A 103 -8.44 -17.02 -12.79
C ALA A 103 -9.27 -18.27 -13.09
N GLU A 104 -10.38 -18.46 -12.37
CA GLU A 104 -11.39 -19.44 -12.75
C GLU A 104 -11.86 -19.07 -14.15
N ASP A 105 -11.79 -20.00 -15.11
CA ASP A 105 -12.30 -19.85 -16.47
C ASP A 105 -13.83 -19.66 -16.42
N GLY A 106 -14.27 -18.45 -16.14
CA GLY A 106 -15.67 -18.10 -15.94
C GLY A 106 -15.79 -16.93 -14.98
N LEU A 107 -16.76 -16.04 -15.24
CA LEU A 107 -17.11 -14.93 -14.35
C LEU A 107 -17.68 -15.47 -13.04
N SER A 108 -16.82 -16.04 -12.19
CA SER A 108 -17.18 -16.48 -10.85
C SER A 108 -17.33 -15.23 -9.99
N LEU A 109 -18.56 -14.99 -9.53
CA LEU A 109 -18.88 -13.92 -8.60
C LEU A 109 -18.19 -14.22 -7.27
N LEU A 110 -17.01 -13.64 -7.09
CA LEU A 110 -16.37 -13.59 -5.78
C LEU A 110 -17.32 -12.90 -4.80
N ALA A 111 -17.43 -13.45 -3.59
CA ALA A 111 -18.25 -12.86 -2.56
C ALA A 111 -17.70 -11.46 -2.19
N GLU A 112 -18.60 -10.50 -1.93
CA GLU A 112 -18.26 -9.10 -1.68
C GLU A 112 -17.19 -8.93 -0.59
N HIS A 113 -17.33 -9.65 0.52
CA HIS A 113 -16.38 -9.59 1.64
C HIS A 113 -14.95 -10.01 1.26
N VAL A 114 -14.78 -10.86 0.24
CA VAL A 114 -13.45 -11.23 -0.28
C VAL A 114 -12.85 -10.06 -1.05
N LEU A 115 -13.66 -9.38 -1.88
CA LEU A 115 -13.23 -8.18 -2.61
C LEU A 115 -12.85 -7.05 -1.64
N GLU A 116 -13.66 -6.82 -0.61
CA GLU A 116 -13.36 -5.84 0.44
C GLU A 116 -12.06 -6.14 1.18
N SER A 117 -11.81 -7.42 1.50
CA SER A 117 -10.56 -7.85 2.13
C SER A 117 -9.35 -7.58 1.24
N ARG A 118 -9.44 -7.95 -0.05
CA ARG A 118 -8.37 -7.69 -1.04
C ARG A 118 -8.11 -6.19 -1.20
N LEU A 119 -9.16 -5.38 -1.28
CA LEU A 119 -9.05 -3.93 -1.36
C LEU A 119 -8.40 -3.34 -0.08
N ALA A 120 -8.76 -3.86 1.09
CA ALA A 120 -8.19 -3.42 2.35
C ALA A 120 -6.67 -3.70 2.43
N VAL A 121 -6.21 -4.87 1.99
CA VAL A 121 -4.76 -5.17 1.97
C VAL A 121 -4.00 -4.40 0.88
N ARG A 122 -4.63 -4.08 -0.27
CA ARG A 122 -4.06 -3.16 -1.27
C ARG A 122 -3.89 -1.74 -0.72
N ASN A 123 -4.87 -1.26 0.05
CA ASN A 123 -4.77 0.03 0.72
C ASN A 123 -3.68 0.02 1.80
N PHE A 124 -3.57 -1.05 2.58
CA PHE A 124 -2.45 -1.26 3.51
C PHE A 124 -1.10 -1.15 2.79
N ALA A 125 -0.94 -1.88 1.68
CA ALA A 125 0.29 -1.86 0.88
C ALA A 125 0.60 -0.45 0.38
N THR A 126 -0.41 0.25 -0.17
CA THR A 126 -0.29 1.63 -0.68
C THR A 126 0.20 2.61 0.39
N VAL A 127 -0.32 2.52 1.62
CA VAL A 127 0.13 3.38 2.74
C VAL A 127 1.59 3.13 3.06
N LEU A 128 1.98 1.86 3.23
CA LEU A 128 3.35 1.50 3.59
C LEU A 128 4.36 1.81 2.46
N LEU A 129 3.99 1.60 1.19
CA LEU A 129 4.79 1.97 0.03
C LEU A 129 5.10 3.46 0.03
N ARG A 130 4.09 4.30 0.25
CA ARG A 130 4.28 5.76 0.30
C ARG A 130 5.25 6.14 1.40
N ASP A 131 5.10 5.57 2.58
CA ASP A 131 5.89 5.95 3.76
C ASP A 131 7.35 5.45 3.69
N PHE A 132 7.58 4.30 3.06
CA PHE A 132 8.89 3.67 2.99
C PHE A 132 9.52 3.67 1.59
N LYS A 133 8.96 4.47 0.67
CA LYS A 133 9.44 4.58 -0.72
C LYS A 133 10.96 4.74 -0.84
N PRO A 134 11.63 5.60 -0.05
CA PRO A 134 13.08 5.80 -0.22
C PRO A 134 13.92 4.58 0.15
N VAL A 135 13.55 3.81 1.18
CA VAL A 135 14.28 2.60 1.59
C VAL A 135 13.95 1.42 0.69
N LEU A 136 12.66 1.27 0.32
CA LEU A 136 12.22 0.22 -0.60
C LEU A 136 12.92 0.31 -1.95
N ALA A 137 13.03 1.50 -2.53
CA ALA A 137 13.76 1.69 -3.80
C ALA A 137 15.25 1.29 -3.73
N ARG A 138 15.89 1.40 -2.55
CA ARG A 138 17.27 0.91 -2.36
C ARG A 138 17.28 -0.61 -2.23
N LEU A 139 16.34 -1.17 -1.47
CA LEU A 139 16.20 -2.61 -1.29
C LEU A 139 15.89 -3.33 -2.61
N ASP A 140 14.99 -2.81 -3.43
CA ASP A 140 14.65 -3.33 -4.76
C ASP A 140 15.90 -3.48 -5.63
N ARG A 141 16.74 -2.44 -5.69
CA ARG A 141 18.01 -2.44 -6.42
C ARG A 141 19.02 -3.43 -5.84
N ARG A 142 19.14 -3.49 -4.51
CA ARG A 142 20.09 -4.40 -3.86
C ARG A 142 19.70 -5.85 -4.06
N LEU A 143 18.44 -6.21 -3.80
CA LEU A 143 17.92 -7.55 -4.01
C LEU A 143 17.97 -7.93 -5.50
N GLY A 144 17.62 -7.00 -6.39
CA GLY A 144 17.74 -7.15 -7.84
C GLY A 144 19.18 -7.47 -8.30
N ARG A 145 20.18 -6.82 -7.69
CA ARG A 145 21.59 -7.19 -7.90
C ARG A 145 21.85 -8.63 -7.47
N LEU A 146 21.42 -9.02 -6.26
CA LEU A 146 21.68 -10.35 -5.69
C LEU A 146 21.11 -11.51 -6.53
N ILE A 147 20.10 -11.26 -7.36
CA ILE A 147 19.51 -12.28 -8.24
C ILE A 147 20.08 -12.29 -9.67
N GLY A 148 21.04 -11.42 -9.99
CA GLY A 148 21.67 -11.36 -11.32
C GLY A 148 21.48 -10.06 -12.08
N GLY A 149 21.07 -8.98 -11.41
CA GLY A 149 21.06 -7.63 -11.98
C GLY A 149 19.73 -7.15 -12.58
N SER A 150 18.64 -7.92 -12.41
CA SER A 150 17.29 -7.47 -12.77
C SER A 150 16.81 -6.41 -11.79
N GLU A 151 16.13 -5.38 -12.27
CA GLU A 151 15.41 -4.45 -11.39
C GLU A 151 14.18 -5.17 -10.84
N LEU A 152 14.03 -5.19 -9.51
CA LEU A 152 12.81 -5.66 -8.86
C LEU A 152 11.84 -4.49 -8.73
N ASP A 153 10.56 -4.78 -8.94
CA ASP A 153 9.48 -3.87 -8.62
C ASP A 153 8.77 -4.31 -7.34
N ALA A 154 7.76 -3.54 -6.97
CA ALA A 154 6.99 -3.77 -5.76
C ALA A 154 6.12 -5.04 -5.84
N ASP A 155 5.71 -5.47 -7.04
CA ASP A 155 4.89 -6.68 -7.21
C ASP A 155 5.70 -7.98 -7.05
N HIS A 156 7.01 -7.93 -7.27
CA HIS A 156 7.91 -9.11 -7.27
C HIS A 156 8.94 -9.12 -6.13
N ASN A 157 9.08 -8.04 -5.37
CA ASN A 157 9.96 -8.00 -4.20
C ASN A 157 9.31 -8.74 -3.02
N PRO A 158 9.87 -9.85 -2.50
CA PRO A 158 9.23 -10.71 -1.48
C PRO A 158 9.03 -10.04 -0.12
N ILE A 159 9.58 -8.85 0.10
CA ILE A 159 9.35 -8.04 1.31
C ILE A 159 8.66 -6.72 1.00
N SER A 160 8.09 -6.57 -0.19
CA SER A 160 7.29 -5.40 -0.52
C SER A 160 6.03 -5.34 0.35
N PRO A 161 5.48 -4.14 0.56
CA PRO A 161 4.17 -4.01 1.20
C PRO A 161 3.05 -4.77 0.49
N GLU A 162 3.12 -4.99 -0.83
CA GLU A 162 2.18 -5.86 -1.55
C GLU A 162 2.24 -7.30 -1.01
N HIS A 163 3.43 -7.91 -0.95
CA HIS A 163 3.60 -9.26 -0.41
C HIS A 163 3.24 -9.35 1.08
N LEU A 164 3.51 -8.30 1.87
CA LEU A 164 3.02 -8.23 3.25
C LEU A 164 1.48 -8.20 3.31
N GLY A 165 0.85 -7.48 2.38
CA GLY A 165 -0.62 -7.46 2.25
C GLY A 165 -1.19 -8.83 1.90
N VAL A 166 -0.57 -9.55 0.96
CA VAL A 166 -0.98 -10.93 0.63
C VAL A 166 -0.80 -11.87 1.83
N ALA A 167 0.33 -11.78 2.53
CA ALA A 167 0.58 -12.57 3.73
C ALA A 167 -0.48 -12.32 4.81
N ILE A 168 -0.92 -11.08 5.01
CA ILE A 168 -2.01 -10.73 5.94
C ILE A 168 -3.35 -11.31 5.47
N HIS A 169 -3.66 -11.20 4.18
CA HIS A 169 -4.90 -11.74 3.62
C HIS A 169 -4.95 -13.27 3.80
N GLU A 170 -3.90 -13.98 3.43
CA GLU A 170 -3.79 -15.44 3.59
C GLU A 170 -3.83 -15.86 5.07
N ALA A 171 -3.21 -15.07 5.97
CA ALA A 171 -3.18 -15.38 7.40
C ALA A 171 -4.59 -15.47 8.03
N PHE A 172 -5.53 -14.66 7.56
CA PHE A 172 -6.91 -14.67 8.07
C PHE A 172 -7.89 -15.45 7.19
N ALA A 173 -7.49 -15.90 5.99
CA ALA A 173 -8.38 -16.59 5.05
C ALA A 173 -9.04 -17.85 5.63
N GLY A 174 -8.36 -18.53 6.55
CA GLY A 174 -8.89 -19.71 7.22
C GLY A 174 -9.81 -19.42 8.41
N CYS A 175 -9.87 -18.19 8.91
CA CYS A 175 -10.61 -17.85 10.13
C CYS A 175 -12.08 -17.58 9.84
N GLU A 176 -12.98 -18.09 10.69
CA GLU A 176 -14.41 -17.80 10.61
C GLU A 176 -14.71 -16.43 11.23
N LEU A 177 -14.53 -15.37 10.43
CA LEU A 177 -14.68 -13.99 10.87
C LEU A 177 -15.80 -13.28 10.10
N ALA A 178 -16.57 -12.45 10.81
CA ALA A 178 -17.49 -11.53 10.15
C ALA A 178 -16.71 -10.52 9.27
N PRO A 179 -17.24 -10.12 8.10
CA PRO A 179 -16.54 -9.20 7.18
C PRO A 179 -16.05 -7.91 7.85
N GLU A 180 -16.87 -7.30 8.69
CA GLU A 180 -16.54 -6.08 9.44
C GLU A 180 -15.33 -6.26 10.37
N VAL A 181 -15.22 -7.43 11.01
CA VAL A 181 -14.08 -7.75 11.87
C VAL A 181 -12.83 -7.93 11.04
N HIS A 182 -12.94 -8.59 9.90
CA HIS A 182 -11.80 -8.80 9.00
C HIS A 182 -11.15 -7.47 8.56
N LEU A 183 -11.97 -6.47 8.21
CA LEU A 183 -11.50 -5.13 7.89
C LEU A 183 -10.84 -4.43 9.09
N VAL A 184 -11.39 -4.61 10.30
CA VAL A 184 -10.77 -4.08 11.53
C VAL A 184 -9.40 -4.71 11.76
N LEU A 185 -9.24 -6.03 11.58
CA LEU A 185 -7.95 -6.70 11.76
C LEU A 185 -6.90 -6.18 10.77
N ILE A 186 -7.25 -6.01 9.50
CA ILE A 186 -6.32 -5.44 8.49
C ILE A 186 -5.90 -4.01 8.88
N LYS A 187 -6.84 -3.20 9.40
CA LYS A 187 -6.51 -1.85 9.90
C LYS A 187 -5.65 -1.86 11.15
N LEU A 188 -5.83 -2.83 12.04
CA LEU A 188 -4.95 -3.03 13.19
C LEU A 188 -3.55 -3.45 12.71
N CYS A 189 -3.43 -4.35 11.74
CA CYS A 189 -2.16 -4.69 11.09
C CYS A 189 -1.45 -3.44 10.54
N GLU A 190 -2.15 -2.58 9.79
CA GLU A 190 -1.60 -1.32 9.27
C GLU A 190 -0.98 -0.46 10.37
N ARG A 191 -1.74 -0.21 11.45
CA ARG A 191 -1.30 0.58 12.59
C ARG A 191 -0.07 -0.04 13.28
N ASP A 192 -0.14 -1.35 13.52
CA ASP A 192 0.78 -2.06 14.41
C ASP A 192 2.07 -2.51 13.74
N LEU A 193 2.05 -2.73 12.43
CA LEU A 193 3.19 -3.19 11.64
C LEU A 193 4.01 -2.04 11.06
N ARG A 194 3.41 -0.86 10.81
CA ARG A 194 4.08 0.27 10.15
C ARG A 194 5.45 0.59 10.75
N ALA A 195 5.53 0.87 12.04
CA ALA A 195 6.80 1.23 12.68
C ALA A 195 7.82 0.06 12.77
N PRO A 196 7.43 -1.16 13.17
CA PRO A 196 8.33 -2.33 13.10
C PRO A 196 8.87 -2.61 11.71
N VAL A 197 8.01 -2.61 10.68
CA VAL A 197 8.38 -2.89 9.28
C VAL A 197 9.38 -1.85 8.76
N GLY A 198 9.15 -0.56 9.02
CA GLY A 198 10.11 0.49 8.66
C GLY A 198 11.51 0.26 9.25
N ARG A 199 11.59 -0.13 10.54
CA ARG A 199 12.88 -0.46 11.18
C ARG A 199 13.54 -1.70 10.58
N ILE A 200 12.75 -2.69 10.18
CA ILE A 200 13.26 -3.91 9.53
C ILE A 200 13.85 -3.58 8.16
N TYR A 201 13.19 -2.72 7.38
CA TYR A 201 13.70 -2.27 6.08
C TYR A 201 15.02 -1.52 6.18
N GLU A 202 15.13 -0.54 7.09
CA GLU A 202 16.38 0.21 7.26
C GLU A 202 17.52 -0.71 7.71
N LYS A 203 17.25 -1.61 8.66
CA LYS A 203 18.26 -2.59 9.13
C LYS A 203 18.73 -3.52 8.01
N LEU A 204 17.83 -3.94 7.11
CA LEU A 204 18.19 -4.76 5.96
C LEU A 204 19.03 -3.98 4.95
N ASP A 205 18.65 -2.74 4.66
CA ASP A 205 19.41 -1.88 3.75
C ASP A 205 20.83 -1.64 4.29
N GLU A 206 20.97 -1.34 5.58
CA GLU A 206 22.26 -1.17 6.26
C GLU A 206 23.12 -2.44 6.19
N GLN A 207 22.54 -3.62 6.48
CA GLN A 207 23.27 -4.89 6.45
C GLN A 207 23.76 -5.22 5.03
N LEU A 208 22.90 -5.03 4.02
CA LEU A 208 23.27 -5.26 2.62
C LEU A 208 24.35 -4.27 2.17
N ALA A 209 24.24 -3.00 2.56
CA ALA A 209 25.25 -1.99 2.27
C ALA A 209 26.61 -2.32 2.90
N ALA A 210 26.62 -2.73 4.17
CA ALA A 210 27.82 -3.13 4.90
C ALA A 210 28.49 -4.37 4.29
N ALA A 211 27.70 -5.28 3.71
CA ALA A 211 28.20 -6.45 3.00
C ALA A 211 28.74 -6.17 1.58
N GLY A 212 28.84 -4.89 1.18
CA GLY A 212 29.38 -4.52 -0.15
C GLY A 212 28.33 -4.51 -1.26
N VAL A 213 27.08 -4.89 -0.99
CA VAL A 213 26.01 -4.88 -1.99
C VAL A 213 25.66 -3.44 -2.26
N MET A 214 26.19 -2.84 -3.33
CA MET A 214 25.80 -1.47 -3.72
C MET A 214 26.08 -0.40 -2.65
N SER A 215 27.24 -0.45 -1.98
CA SER A 215 27.57 0.45 -0.86
C SER A 215 27.65 1.95 -1.21
N GLN A 216 27.68 2.34 -2.49
CA GLN A 216 27.84 3.74 -2.93
C GLN A 216 26.53 4.40 -3.41
N MET A 217 25.35 3.89 -3.06
CA MET A 217 24.07 4.36 -3.61
C MET A 217 23.59 5.75 -3.14
N GLY A 218 24.41 6.51 -2.40
CA GLY A 218 23.99 7.79 -1.84
C GLY A 218 25.09 8.66 -1.25
N ALA A 219 26.37 8.40 -1.53
CA ALA A 219 27.39 9.40 -1.21
C ALA A 219 27.35 10.47 -2.32
N PRO A 220 26.97 11.73 -2.06
CA PRO A 220 27.34 12.80 -2.97
C PRO A 220 28.86 12.73 -3.07
N ARG A 221 29.39 12.43 -4.26
CA ARG A 221 30.80 12.61 -4.54
C ARG A 221 31.08 14.09 -4.29
N ARG A 222 31.62 14.40 -3.11
CA ARG A 222 32.18 15.72 -2.84
C ARG A 222 33.26 15.91 -3.91
N PRO A 223 33.11 16.84 -4.87
CA PRO A 223 34.21 17.15 -5.76
C PRO A 223 35.40 17.57 -4.88
N PRO A 224 36.65 17.23 -5.24
CA PRO A 224 37.80 17.73 -4.50
C PRO A 224 37.68 19.25 -4.45
N SER A 225 37.56 19.80 -3.23
CA SER A 225 37.42 21.23 -3.02
C SER A 225 38.66 21.91 -3.58
N ALA A 226 38.53 22.58 -4.73
CA ALA A 226 39.48 23.60 -5.10
C ALA A 226 39.43 24.68 -4.01
N ALA A 227 40.60 25.17 -3.59
CA ALA A 227 40.71 26.20 -2.58
C ALA A 227 39.93 27.47 -3.00
N PRO A 228 39.19 28.13 -2.10
CA PRO A 228 38.42 29.31 -2.46
C PRO A 228 39.32 30.50 -2.77
N ASP A 229 39.08 31.11 -3.93
CA ASP A 229 39.71 32.34 -4.41
C ASP A 229 39.17 33.55 -3.62
N PRO A 230 40.00 34.38 -2.96
CA PRO A 230 39.55 35.39 -1.99
C PRO A 230 38.82 36.61 -2.58
N ARG A 231 38.38 36.57 -3.85
CA ARG A 231 37.79 37.72 -4.56
C ARG A 231 36.26 37.70 -4.68
N MET A 232 35.58 36.63 -4.26
CA MET A 232 34.10 36.54 -4.32
C MET A 232 33.38 36.87 -3.02
N ALA A 233 34.10 37.09 -1.91
CA ALA A 233 33.50 37.44 -0.62
C ALA A 233 32.97 38.88 -0.55
N SER A 234 33.37 39.77 -1.47
CA SER A 234 32.97 41.19 -1.48
C SER A 234 31.76 41.48 -2.37
N ALA A 235 31.29 40.53 -3.18
CA ALA A 235 30.19 40.74 -4.13
C ALA A 235 28.83 40.22 -3.62
N LEU A 236 28.81 39.58 -2.45
CA LEU A 236 27.60 39.01 -1.83
C LEU A 236 26.99 39.92 -0.77
N ASP A 237 27.74 40.91 -0.25
CA ASP A 237 27.22 41.91 0.69
C ASP A 237 26.36 42.99 -0.02
N ASP A 238 26.72 43.39 -1.24
CA ASP A 238 25.98 44.41 -2.02
C ASP A 238 24.63 43.95 -2.60
N LEU A 239 24.34 42.64 -2.58
CA LEU A 239 23.09 42.06 -3.11
C LEU A 239 22.02 41.80 -2.03
N VAL A 240 22.36 41.94 -0.74
CA VAL A 240 21.45 41.68 0.39
C VAL A 240 20.72 42.96 0.83
N GLU A 241 21.22 44.16 0.51
CA GLU A 241 20.61 45.44 0.90
C GLU A 241 19.56 45.99 -0.09
N GLN A 242 19.40 45.41 -1.29
CA GLN A 242 18.42 45.87 -2.30
C GLN A 242 17.13 45.04 -2.40
N ARG A 243 16.90 44.06 -1.49
CA ARG A 243 15.70 43.20 -1.53
C ARG A 243 14.68 43.46 -0.40
N GLN A 244 14.78 44.57 0.32
CA GLN A 244 13.87 44.93 1.42
C GLN A 244 12.77 45.96 1.06
N GLY A 245 12.40 46.11 -0.22
CA GLY A 245 11.39 47.09 -0.60
C GLY A 245 10.68 46.81 -1.92
N ALA A 246 9.87 45.75 -1.98
CA ALA A 246 8.77 45.63 -2.94
C ALA A 246 7.84 44.50 -2.50
N GLY A 247 6.60 44.84 -2.14
CA GLY A 247 5.53 43.85 -1.95
C GLY A 247 5.29 43.11 -3.26
N PHE A 248 5.23 41.79 -3.18
CA PHE A 248 4.91 40.93 -4.30
C PHE A 248 3.81 39.98 -3.86
N ASP A 249 2.64 40.15 -4.46
CA ASP A 249 1.48 39.27 -4.35
C ASP A 249 1.87 37.84 -4.74
N ALA A 250 1.70 36.92 -3.79
CA ALA A 250 1.88 35.50 -4.00
C ALA A 250 0.51 34.89 -4.36
N ASP A 251 0.16 34.96 -5.65
CA ASP A 251 -0.81 34.04 -6.25
C ASP A 251 -0.14 32.66 -6.35
N PHE A 252 -0.20 31.91 -5.25
CA PHE A 252 0.03 30.47 -5.26
C PHE A 252 -1.34 29.82 -5.34
N SER A 253 -1.65 29.23 -6.49
CA SER A 253 -2.78 28.33 -6.65
C SER A 253 -2.67 27.19 -5.63
N GLU A 254 -3.50 27.25 -4.60
CA GLU A 254 -3.87 26.16 -3.69
C GLU A 254 -4.53 25.04 -4.50
N ASP A 255 -3.74 24.25 -5.22
CA ASP A 255 -4.11 22.85 -5.49
C ASP A 255 -3.56 21.99 -4.34
N GLU A 256 -3.94 22.39 -3.13
CA GLU A 256 -3.98 21.52 -1.97
C GLU A 256 -4.97 20.42 -2.33
N GLN A 257 -4.45 19.23 -2.61
CA GLN A 257 -5.25 18.04 -2.88
C GLN A 257 -6.10 17.73 -1.66
N ALA A 258 -7.25 18.40 -1.61
CA ALA A 258 -8.32 18.13 -0.70
C ALA A 258 -8.62 16.64 -0.84
N ALA A 259 -8.58 15.93 0.29
CA ALA A 259 -8.86 14.50 0.30
C ALA A 259 -10.13 14.22 -0.52
N PRO A 260 -10.20 13.18 -1.37
CA PRO A 260 -11.38 12.94 -2.20
C PRO A 260 -12.65 12.92 -1.35
N ALA A 261 -13.79 13.33 -1.91
CA ALA A 261 -15.02 13.60 -1.15
C ALA A 261 -15.45 12.47 -0.21
N TRP A 262 -15.14 11.20 -0.52
CA TRP A 262 -15.38 10.08 0.38
C TRP A 262 -14.47 10.06 1.62
N ALA A 263 -13.21 10.47 1.51
CA ALA A 263 -12.25 10.56 2.60
C ALA A 263 -12.56 11.75 3.53
N GLN A 264 -13.06 12.86 2.98
CA GLN A 264 -13.59 13.98 3.77
C GLN A 264 -14.86 13.58 4.52
N ARG A 265 -15.77 12.85 3.87
CA ARG A 265 -17.02 12.37 4.50
C ARG A 265 -16.75 11.28 5.54
N PHE A 266 -15.74 10.45 5.33
CA PHE A 266 -15.25 9.50 6.32
C PHE A 266 -14.64 10.21 7.53
N ALA A 267 -13.76 11.19 7.32
CA ALA A 267 -13.14 11.97 8.39
C ALA A 267 -14.17 12.80 9.19
N ALA A 268 -15.14 13.42 8.51
CA ALA A 268 -16.24 14.17 9.12
C ALA A 268 -17.15 13.28 9.97
N ARG A 269 -17.53 12.09 9.46
CA ARG A 269 -18.34 11.13 10.23
C ARG A 269 -17.56 10.53 11.41
N TRP A 270 -16.24 10.41 11.29
CA TRP A 270 -15.36 9.99 12.38
C TRP A 270 -15.31 11.07 13.48
N SER A 271 -15.12 12.34 13.13
CA SER A 271 -15.06 13.46 14.09
C SER A 271 -16.41 13.74 14.75
N GLU A 272 -17.52 13.65 14.02
CA GLU A 272 -18.89 13.74 14.56
C GLU A 272 -19.16 12.65 15.61
N ARG A 273 -18.71 11.41 15.36
CA ARG A 273 -18.89 10.30 16.32
C ARG A 273 -18.04 10.48 17.58
N ARG A 274 -16.89 11.15 17.47
CA ARG A 274 -16.02 11.55 18.59
C ARG A 274 -16.63 12.71 19.40
N GLY A 275 -17.27 13.66 18.72
CA GLY A 275 -17.99 14.79 19.34
C GLY A 275 -19.27 14.36 20.08
N HIS A 276 -20.04 13.41 19.52
CA HIS A 276 -21.27 12.93 20.13
C HIS A 276 -21.05 12.08 21.40
N MET A 277 -19.87 11.47 21.57
CA MET A 277 -19.52 10.72 22.79
C MET A 277 -19.03 11.62 23.93
N GLN A 278 -18.52 12.83 23.64
CA GLN A 278 -18.05 13.77 24.67
C GLN A 278 -19.20 14.58 25.29
N GLN A 279 -20.40 14.53 24.72
CA GLN A 279 -21.57 15.30 25.17
C GLN A 279 -22.66 14.49 25.88
N HIS A 280 -22.57 13.16 25.93
CA HIS A 280 -23.55 12.32 26.65
C HIS A 280 -22.99 11.86 28.01
N LEU A 281 -23.18 12.70 29.05
CA LEU A 281 -23.36 12.20 30.43
C LEU A 281 -24.79 11.62 30.56
N PRO A 282 -25.02 10.61 31.42
CA PRO A 282 -26.23 9.80 31.32
C PRO A 282 -27.43 10.50 31.94
N GLY A 283 -28.51 10.58 31.16
CA GLY A 283 -29.87 10.85 31.62
C GLY A 283 -30.80 9.93 30.83
N GLU A 284 -31.57 9.15 31.56
CA GLU A 284 -32.59 8.19 31.10
C GLU A 284 -33.49 8.79 30.00
N ASP A 285 -33.78 8.04 28.94
CA ASP A 285 -35.11 7.48 28.68
C ASP A 285 -35.18 6.75 27.31
N SER A 286 -36.05 5.77 27.32
CA SER A 286 -36.52 4.79 26.36
C SER A 286 -37.03 5.36 25.03
N GLY A 287 -36.78 4.65 23.92
CA GLY A 287 -37.49 4.89 22.66
C GLY A 287 -36.74 4.46 21.40
N THR A 288 -36.47 3.16 21.23
CA THR A 288 -35.83 2.61 20.02
C THR A 288 -36.78 1.70 19.26
N GLY A 289 -37.05 2.04 18.00
CA GLY A 289 -37.80 1.17 17.10
C GLY A 289 -37.81 1.65 15.64
N GLU A 290 -38.06 2.94 15.39
CA GLU A 290 -38.41 3.38 14.02
C GLU A 290 -37.30 4.16 13.28
N ALA A 291 -36.36 4.78 14.00
CA ALA A 291 -35.31 5.60 13.36
C ALA A 291 -34.27 4.77 12.56
N TYR A 292 -33.99 3.53 13.00
CA TYR A 292 -32.96 2.69 12.37
C TYR A 292 -33.41 2.02 11.07
N ALA A 293 -34.72 1.77 10.88
CA ALA A 293 -35.25 1.21 9.64
C ALA A 293 -35.20 2.24 8.49
N GLY A 294 -35.52 3.51 8.78
CA GLY A 294 -35.39 4.60 7.81
C GLY A 294 -33.93 4.86 7.41
N GLN A 295 -32.97 4.59 8.31
CA GLN A 295 -31.55 4.83 8.07
C GLN A 295 -30.90 3.79 7.15
N GLN A 296 -31.36 2.54 7.17
CA GLN A 296 -30.95 1.52 6.20
C GLN A 296 -31.63 1.73 4.83
N GLY A 297 -32.89 2.18 4.81
CA GLY A 297 -33.60 2.52 3.57
C GLY A 297 -32.94 3.67 2.81
N MET A 298 -32.58 4.76 3.50
CA MET A 298 -31.92 5.91 2.87
C MET A 298 -30.50 5.62 2.38
N LEU A 299 -29.80 4.68 3.03
CA LEU A 299 -28.46 4.27 2.60
C LEU A 299 -28.51 3.40 1.34
N LEU A 300 -29.56 2.59 1.20
CA LEU A 300 -29.86 1.82 -0.02
C LEU A 300 -30.34 2.73 -1.16
N GLU A 301 -31.15 3.76 -0.88
CA GLU A 301 -31.57 4.75 -1.88
C GLU A 301 -30.38 5.58 -2.39
N ALA A 302 -29.50 6.05 -1.50
CA ALA A 302 -28.30 6.78 -1.90
C ALA A 302 -27.31 5.92 -2.71
N LEU A 303 -27.23 4.62 -2.42
CA LEU A 303 -26.42 3.67 -3.22
C LEU A 303 -27.05 3.44 -4.61
N HIS A 304 -28.39 3.33 -4.67
CA HIS A 304 -29.12 3.17 -5.93
C HIS A 304 -28.99 4.41 -6.82
N GLU A 305 -29.07 5.61 -6.24
CA GLU A 305 -28.83 6.87 -6.94
C GLU A 305 -27.40 6.97 -7.49
N LEU A 306 -26.40 6.51 -6.74
CA LEU A 306 -25.00 6.51 -7.17
C LEU A 306 -24.73 5.51 -8.31
N LEU A 307 -25.42 4.36 -8.31
CA LEU A 307 -25.39 3.40 -9.41
C LEU A 307 -26.12 3.92 -10.66
N GLN A 308 -27.21 4.66 -10.50
CA GLN A 308 -27.90 5.30 -11.63
C GLN A 308 -27.07 6.46 -12.22
N GLN A 309 -26.45 7.29 -11.37
CA GLN A 309 -25.58 8.39 -11.81
C GLN A 309 -24.33 7.87 -12.55
N THR A 310 -23.69 6.80 -12.05
CA THR A 310 -22.54 6.20 -12.74
C THR A 310 -22.92 5.48 -14.03
N ARG A 311 -24.15 4.96 -14.13
CA ARG A 311 -24.69 4.41 -15.37
C ARG A 311 -25.00 5.49 -16.40
N HIS A 312 -25.63 6.60 -16.00
CA HIS A 312 -25.87 7.74 -16.89
C HIS A 312 -24.56 8.40 -17.35
N VAL A 313 -23.56 8.56 -16.48
CA VAL A 313 -22.24 9.08 -16.88
C VAL A 313 -21.52 8.13 -17.86
N ARG A 314 -21.67 6.82 -17.72
CA ARG A 314 -21.15 5.85 -18.70
C ARG A 314 -21.91 5.89 -20.01
N GLU A 315 -23.24 5.97 -19.97
CA GLU A 315 -24.10 6.05 -21.16
C GLU A 315 -23.89 7.37 -21.92
N ASP A 316 -23.71 8.49 -21.21
CA ASP A 316 -23.36 9.80 -21.76
C ASP A 316 -21.93 9.84 -22.31
N ALA A 317 -20.96 9.22 -21.63
CA ALA A 317 -19.60 9.09 -22.15
C ALA A 317 -19.55 8.20 -23.40
N THR A 318 -20.34 7.13 -23.45
CA THR A 318 -20.45 6.29 -24.66
C THR A 318 -21.21 6.98 -25.79
N SER A 319 -22.23 7.78 -25.48
CA SER A 319 -22.98 8.57 -26.46
C SER A 319 -22.13 9.72 -27.01
N ALA A 320 -21.38 10.40 -26.15
CA ALA A 320 -20.42 11.43 -26.55
C ALA A 320 -19.26 10.85 -27.37
N ALA A 321 -18.77 9.65 -27.02
CA ALA A 321 -17.77 8.94 -27.82
C ALA A 321 -18.32 8.50 -29.19
N GLN A 322 -19.56 8.02 -29.26
CA GLN A 322 -20.21 7.65 -30.54
C GLN A 322 -20.49 8.87 -31.43
N VAL A 323 -20.89 10.01 -30.84
CA VAL A 323 -21.06 11.28 -31.57
C VAL A 323 -19.71 11.84 -32.05
N ALA A 324 -18.64 11.72 -31.25
CA ALA A 324 -17.29 12.12 -31.65
C ALA A 324 -16.70 11.25 -32.77
N ILE A 325 -17.00 9.95 -32.77
CA ILE A 325 -16.60 9.01 -33.84
C ILE A 325 -17.42 9.26 -35.12
N GLY A 326 -18.69 9.64 -35.01
CA GLY A 326 -19.54 10.00 -36.16
C GLY A 326 -19.18 11.34 -36.83
N GLN A 327 -18.44 12.23 -36.16
CA GLN A 327 -18.03 13.55 -36.68
C GLN A 327 -16.65 13.57 -37.36
N GLN A 328 -15.89 12.47 -37.32
CA GLN A 328 -14.65 12.35 -38.08
C GLN A 328 -14.96 12.08 -39.56
N ARG A 329 -15.11 13.16 -40.32
CA ARG A 329 -15.20 13.13 -41.78
C ARG A 329 -13.94 12.44 -42.34
N PRO A 330 -14.04 11.36 -43.12
CA PRO A 330 -12.87 10.71 -43.68
C PRO A 330 -12.17 11.66 -44.66
N LEU A 331 -10.87 11.88 -44.43
CA LEU A 331 -10.01 12.72 -45.27
C LEU A 331 -10.02 12.19 -46.71
N SER A 332 -10.27 13.07 -47.66
CA SER A 332 -10.30 12.74 -49.09
C SER A 332 -8.87 12.54 -49.60
N GLN A 333 -8.66 11.56 -50.50
CA GLN A 333 -7.36 11.23 -51.11
C GLN A 333 -6.58 12.43 -51.69
N ARG A 334 -7.25 13.55 -51.97
CA ARG A 334 -6.62 14.79 -52.45
C ARG A 334 -5.85 15.55 -51.36
N GLU A 335 -6.21 15.42 -50.09
CA GLU A 335 -5.54 16.11 -48.97
C GLU A 335 -4.26 15.37 -48.52
N MET A 336 -4.10 14.10 -48.93
CA MET A 336 -2.98 13.25 -48.53
C MET A 336 -1.72 13.42 -49.41
N ILE A 337 -1.85 14.08 -50.57
CA ILE A 337 -0.75 14.28 -51.53
C ILE A 337 0.02 15.59 -51.30
N ASP A 338 -0.56 16.57 -50.61
CA ASP A 338 0.02 17.91 -50.48
C ASP A 338 0.97 18.08 -49.27
N ARG A 339 1.24 17.01 -48.51
CA ARG A 339 2.15 17.02 -47.35
C ARG A 339 3.50 16.31 -47.59
N ARG A 340 3.82 15.93 -48.83
CA ARG A 340 5.11 15.31 -49.19
C ARG A 340 5.94 16.13 -50.19
N GLY A 341 5.86 17.44 -50.13
CA GLY A 341 6.76 18.25 -50.93
C GLY A 341 6.86 19.67 -50.42
N TRP A 342 7.63 19.87 -49.34
CA TRP A 342 8.57 20.98 -49.12
C TRP A 342 9.62 20.52 -48.12
#